data_AF-A0A8B9N491-F1
#
_entry.id   AF-A0A8B9N491-F1
#
_cell.length_a   1.000
_cell.length_b   1.000
_cell.length_c   1.000
_cell.angle_alpha   90.00
_cell.angle_beta   90.00
_cell.angle_gamma   90.00
#
_symmetry.space_group_name_H-M   'P 1'
#
loop_
_entity.id
_entity.type
_entity.pdbx_description
1 polymer ?
#
loop_
_entity_poly.entity_id
_entity_poly.type
_entity_poly.pdbx_seq_one_letter_code
_entity_poly.pdbx_strand_id
1 'polypeptide(L)'
;MAAYKLLLPPLSRRILLPAARPRGDGAKICGYYFSTSCHRNTKFYTDPVEAVKDIPNGATILVGGFGLCGIPENLIGGLLKTGVKGITAVSNNAG
;
A
#
# COMPACT_ATOMS: atom_id res chain seq x y z
N MET A 1 -18.56 50.01 -3.21
CA MET A 1 -17.25 49.33 -3.29
C MET A 1 -17.51 47.86 -3.59
N ALA A 2 -17.77 47.49 -4.85
CA ALA A 2 -16.78 47.20 -5.90
C ALA A 2 -15.88 45.99 -5.51
N ALA A 3 -15.73 44.90 -6.25
CA ALA A 3 -16.36 44.46 -7.49
C ALA A 3 -15.83 43.04 -7.85
N TYR A 4 -16.66 42.25 -8.56
CA TYR A 4 -16.37 41.10 -9.47
C TYR A 4 -15.66 39.84 -8.90
N LYS A 5 -16.24 38.63 -8.81
CA LYS A 5 -17.12 37.81 -9.71
C LYS A 5 -16.45 37.40 -11.03
N LEU A 6 -16.53 36.07 -11.32
CA LEU A 6 -16.37 35.32 -12.61
C LEU A 6 -15.09 34.43 -12.67
N LEU A 7 -15.20 33.09 -12.60
CA LEU A 7 -15.61 32.06 -13.60
C LEU A 7 -14.48 31.57 -14.56
N LEU A 8 -14.12 30.28 -14.38
CA LEU A 8 -13.64 29.23 -15.33
C LEU A 8 -12.14 29.07 -15.75
N PRO A 9 -11.66 27.80 -15.91
CA PRO A 9 -10.34 27.35 -16.45
C PRO A 9 -10.46 27.05 -17.97
N PRO A 10 -9.61 26.24 -18.66
CA PRO A 10 -8.18 25.85 -18.56
C PRO A 10 -7.39 26.31 -19.81
N LEU A 11 -6.04 26.34 -19.83
CA LEU A 11 -5.31 26.36 -21.11
C LEU A 11 -3.85 25.90 -20.98
N SER A 12 -3.56 24.81 -21.70
CA SER A 12 -2.25 24.25 -22.04
C SER A 12 -1.17 25.29 -22.34
N ARG A 13 0.03 25.05 -21.82
CA ARG A 13 1.30 25.31 -22.53
C ARG A 13 2.42 24.45 -21.98
N ARG A 14 2.57 23.27 -22.58
CA ARG A 14 3.83 22.78 -23.18
C ARG A 14 5.10 23.43 -22.59
N ILE A 15 5.71 22.80 -21.60
CA ILE A 15 7.12 23.05 -21.27
C ILE A 15 7.89 21.79 -21.65
N LEU A 16 8.40 21.86 -22.88
CA LEU A 16 9.68 21.39 -23.38
C LEU A 16 10.36 20.24 -22.61
N LEU A 17 10.37 19.06 -23.24
CA LEU A 17 11.37 18.01 -22.98
C LEU A 17 12.77 18.57 -23.24
N PRO A 18 13.75 18.43 -22.32
CA PRO A 18 15.14 18.48 -22.72
C PRO A 18 15.49 17.15 -23.40
N ALA A 19 15.91 17.28 -24.66
CA ALA A 19 16.45 16.23 -25.48
C ALA A 19 17.83 15.78 -24.99
N ALA A 20 18.16 14.55 -25.39
CA ALA A 20 19.51 14.01 -25.62
C ALA A 20 20.40 13.65 -24.41
N ARG A 21 20.77 12.37 -24.39
CA ARG A 21 21.85 11.79 -23.56
C ARG A 21 23.22 12.29 -24.05
N PRO A 22 24.21 12.42 -23.15
CA PRO A 22 25.59 12.08 -23.46
C PRO A 22 25.92 10.67 -22.95
N ARG A 23 26.71 9.93 -23.74
CA ARG A 23 27.43 8.72 -23.32
C ARG A 23 28.70 9.18 -22.58
N GLY A 24 28.97 8.64 -21.39
CA GLY A 24 30.23 8.88 -20.67
C GLY A 24 30.21 8.40 -19.22
N ASP A 25 31.00 7.35 -18.96
CA ASP A 25 31.66 6.90 -17.72
C ASP A 25 31.04 7.12 -16.32
N GLY A 26 30.82 5.99 -15.63
CA GLY A 26 31.53 5.76 -14.37
C GLY A 26 31.06 6.51 -13.11
N ALA A 27 29.77 6.62 -12.84
CA ALA A 27 29.28 6.88 -11.49
C ALA A 27 27.93 6.19 -11.26
N LYS A 28 27.93 5.02 -10.61
CA LYS A 28 26.69 4.39 -10.12
C LYS A 28 26.18 5.19 -8.93
N ILE A 29 25.41 6.25 -9.19
CA ILE A 29 24.54 6.82 -8.17
C ILE A 29 23.48 5.75 -7.88
N CYS A 30 23.56 5.14 -6.69
CA CYS A 30 22.50 4.30 -6.16
C CYS A 30 21.31 5.20 -5.81
N GLY A 31 20.50 5.53 -6.82
CA GLY A 31 19.22 6.17 -6.60
C GLY A 31 18.28 5.16 -5.95
N TYR A 32 17.88 5.41 -4.70
CA TYR A 32 16.74 4.73 -4.11
C TYR A 32 15.51 5.05 -4.97
N TYR A 33 15.11 4.11 -5.82
CA TYR A 33 13.84 4.19 -6.55
C TYR A 33 12.72 3.94 -5.53
N PHE A 34 12.34 4.98 -4.77
CA PHE A 34 11.13 4.93 -3.97
C PHE A 34 9.99 4.66 -4.94
N SER A 35 9.32 3.52 -4.81
CA SER A 35 8.21 3.12 -5.66
C SER A 35 7.03 4.07 -5.44
N THR A 36 7.03 5.20 -6.14
CA THR A 36 5.91 6.15 -6.20
C THR A 36 4.87 5.65 -7.20
N SER A 37 4.38 4.42 -7.03
CA SER A 37 3.17 3.99 -7.74
C SER A 37 2.02 4.84 -7.21
N CYS A 38 1.57 5.79 -8.03
CA CYS A 38 0.51 6.76 -7.71
C CYS A 38 -0.91 6.16 -7.74
N HIS A 39 -1.03 4.85 -7.96
CA HIS A 39 -2.33 4.19 -8.06
C HIS A 39 -2.33 2.89 -7.26
N ARG A 40 -2.70 2.98 -5.98
CA ARG A 40 -2.99 1.80 -5.14
C ARG A 40 -4.50 1.60 -5.10
N ASN A 41 -4.97 0.53 -5.72
CA ASN A 41 -6.36 0.09 -5.57
C ASN A 41 -6.55 -0.40 -4.13
N THR A 42 -7.01 0.50 -3.27
CA THR A 42 -7.15 0.26 -1.84
C THR A 42 -8.57 -0.18 -1.55
N LYS A 43 -8.72 -1.31 -0.85
CA LYS A 43 -10.01 -1.83 -0.42
C LYS A 43 -10.18 -1.57 1.07
N PHE A 44 -11.28 -0.93 1.43
CA PHE A 44 -11.64 -0.68 2.83
C PHE A 44 -12.74 -1.66 3.24
N TYR A 45 -12.55 -2.27 4.41
CA TYR A 45 -13.49 -3.20 5.01
C TYR A 45 -13.89 -2.66 6.39
N THR A 46 -15.18 -2.67 6.68
CA THR A 46 -15.72 -2.29 8.00
C THR A 46 -15.72 -3.47 8.97
N ASP A 47 -15.87 -4.69 8.45
CA ASP A 47 -15.86 -5.93 9.22
C ASP A 47 -14.58 -6.73 8.96
N PRO A 48 -13.81 -7.12 9.99
CA PRO A 48 -12.61 -7.93 9.83
C PRO A 48 -12.88 -9.33 9.25
N VAL A 49 -14.07 -9.90 9.44
CA VAL A 49 -14.39 -11.24 8.89
C VAL A 49 -14.42 -11.18 7.37
N GLU A 50 -15.03 -10.13 6.79
CA GLU A 50 -15.06 -9.90 5.35
C GLU A 50 -13.67 -9.69 4.75
N ALA A 51 -12.73 -9.15 5.52
CA ALA A 51 -11.35 -8.93 5.08
C ALA A 51 -10.50 -10.22 5.02
N VAL A 52 -10.91 -11.28 5.73
CA VAL A 52 -10.15 -12.54 5.83
C VAL A 52 -10.89 -13.76 5.28
N LYS A 53 -12.09 -13.56 4.71
CA LYS A 53 -12.99 -14.64 4.28
C LYS A 53 -12.43 -15.53 3.16
N ASP A 54 -11.48 -15.02 2.39
CA ASP A 54 -10.85 -15.69 1.26
C ASP A 54 -9.66 -16.56 1.65
N ILE A 55 -9.29 -16.59 2.93
CA ILE A 55 -8.19 -17.41 3.45
C ILE A 55 -8.65 -18.86 3.64
N PRO A 56 -8.08 -19.84 2.91
CA PRO A 56 -8.46 -21.24 3.02
C PRO A 56 -7.75 -21.95 4.18
N ASN A 57 -8.24 -23.16 4.51
CA ASN A 57 -7.54 -24.08 5.41
C ASN A 57 -6.14 -24.42 4.86
N GLY A 58 -5.16 -24.62 5.74
CA GLY A 58 -3.79 -24.95 5.33
C GLY A 58 -2.97 -23.76 4.83
N ALA A 59 -3.51 -22.54 4.84
CA ALA A 59 -2.81 -21.36 4.33
C ALA A 59 -1.55 -21.03 5.16
N THR A 60 -0.54 -20.47 4.49
CA THR A 60 0.61 -19.85 5.16
C THR A 60 0.39 -18.34 5.22
N ILE A 61 0.41 -17.77 6.41
CA ILE A 61 0.11 -16.34 6.64
C ILE A 61 1.33 -15.67 7.29
N LEU A 62 1.73 -14.54 6.73
CA LEU A 62 2.77 -13.69 7.31
C LEU A 62 2.10 -12.69 8.27
N VAL A 63 2.51 -12.71 9.53
CA VAL A 63 1.92 -11.88 10.59
C VAL A 63 2.95 -10.88 11.08
N GLY A 64 2.56 -9.60 11.09
CA GLY A 64 3.37 -8.51 11.65
C GLY A 64 3.19 -8.37 13.16
N GLY A 65 4.14 -7.71 13.82
CA GLY A 65 4.14 -7.43 15.25
C GLY A 65 5.41 -7.89 15.96
N PHE A 66 5.63 -7.38 17.17
CA PHE A 66 6.72 -7.78 18.08
C PHE A 66 6.17 -7.95 19.49
N GLY A 67 6.13 -9.19 19.99
CA GLY A 67 5.32 -9.52 21.17
C GLY A 67 3.88 -9.09 20.95
N LEU A 68 3.35 -8.24 21.84
CA LEU A 68 2.00 -7.66 21.74
C LEU A 68 1.95 -6.32 20.98
N CYS A 69 3.10 -5.76 20.58
CA CYS A 69 3.14 -4.48 19.89
C CYS A 69 2.90 -4.66 18.39
N GLY A 70 1.85 -4.01 17.86
CA GLY A 70 1.58 -3.96 16.42
C GLY A 70 1.01 -5.25 15.84
N ILE A 71 0.45 -6.13 16.67
CA ILE A 71 -0.25 -7.33 16.21
C ILE A 71 -1.63 -6.95 15.63
N PRO A 72 -2.11 -7.63 14.57
CA PRO A 72 -3.39 -7.32 13.94
C PRO A 72 -4.56 -8.02 14.68
N GLU A 73 -4.82 -7.64 15.94
CA GLU A 73 -5.79 -8.29 16.84
C GLU A 73 -7.18 -8.47 16.22
N ASN A 74 -7.69 -7.43 15.55
CA ASN A 74 -8.99 -7.48 14.88
C ASN A 74 -9.06 -8.52 13.78
N LEU A 75 -7.97 -8.68 12.99
CA LEU A 75 -7.91 -9.68 11.92
C LEU A 75 -7.72 -11.08 12.47
N ILE A 76 -6.95 -11.25 13.56
CA ILE A 76 -6.81 -12.54 14.27
C ILE A 76 -8.18 -12.98 14.80
N GLY A 77 -8.93 -12.07 15.43
CA GLY A 77 -10.30 -12.34 15.88
C GLY A 77 -11.27 -12.61 14.73
N GLY A 78 -11.13 -11.90 13.61
CA GLY A 78 -11.90 -12.16 12.38
C GLY A 78 -11.63 -13.56 11.83
N LEU A 79 -10.37 -13.96 11.78
CA LEU A 79 -9.93 -15.25 11.26
C LEU A 79 -10.37 -16.41 12.17
N LEU A 80 -10.37 -16.20 13.49
CA LEU A 80 -10.90 -17.17 14.43
C LEU A 80 -12.39 -17.45 14.18
N LYS A 81 -13.18 -16.41 13.84
CA LYS A 81 -14.62 -16.54 13.56
C LYS A 81 -14.92 -17.30 12.27
N THR A 82 -14.02 -17.29 11.28
CA THR A 82 -14.23 -18.07 10.03
C THR A 82 -14.06 -19.57 10.25
N GLY A 83 -13.42 -19.99 11.35
CA GLY A 83 -13.21 -21.40 11.69
C GLY A 83 -12.17 -22.11 10.82
N VAL A 84 -11.33 -21.35 10.12
CA VAL A 84 -10.21 -21.86 9.32
C VAL A 84 -9.21 -22.65 10.19
N LYS A 85 -8.66 -23.73 9.64
CA LYS A 85 -7.79 -24.68 10.36
C LYS A 85 -6.49 -24.95 9.60
N GLY A 86 -5.48 -25.41 10.33
CA GLY A 86 -4.20 -25.86 9.76
C GLY A 86 -3.34 -24.72 9.21
N ILE A 87 -3.49 -23.50 9.72
CA ILE A 87 -2.71 -22.35 9.27
C ILE A 87 -1.26 -22.49 9.73
N THR A 88 -0.34 -22.22 8.81
CA THR A 88 1.08 -21.99 9.15
C THR A 88 1.30 -20.49 9.30
N ALA A 89 1.52 -20.01 10.52
CA ALA A 89 1.81 -18.60 10.77
C ALA A 89 3.33 -18.37 10.80
N VAL A 90 3.81 -17.41 10.02
CA VAL A 90 5.20 -16.92 10.09
C VAL A 90 5.15 -15.55 10.75
N SER A 91 5.77 -15.44 11.92
CA SER A 91 5.81 -14.22 12.71
C SER A 91 7.18 -14.08 13.38
N ASN A 92 7.54 -12.87 13.77
CA ASN A 92 8.74 -12.64 14.59
C ASN A 92 8.58 -13.23 16.00
N ASN A 93 7.37 -13.18 16.55
CA ASN A 93 6.99 -13.80 17.81
C ASN A 93 5.59 -14.39 17.69
N ALA A 94 5.32 -15.48 18.40
CA ALA A 94 3.96 -16.03 18.54
C ALA A 94 3.15 -15.26 19.60
N GLY A 95 3.31 -13.93 19.63
CA GLY A 95 2.78 -13.02 20.66
C GLY A 95 1.31 -13.22 20.94
#